data_AF-D2ZMS7-F1
#
_entry.id   AF-D2ZMS7-F1
#
_cell.length_a   1.000
_cell.length_b   1.000
_cell.length_c   1.000
_cell.angle_alpha   90.00
_cell.angle_beta   90.00
_cell.angle_gamma   90.00
#
_symmetry.space_group_name_H-M   'P 1'
#
loop_
_entity.id
_entity.type
_entity.pdbx_description
1 polymer ?
#
loop_
_entity_poly.entity_id
_entity_poly.type
_entity_poly.pdbx_seq_one_letter_code
_entity_poly.pdbx_strand_id
1 'polypeptide(L)'
;MTNIFNLFKLDPNRKYFPKKEDIKKRAIKSYGILLFLAIATSSITWLGFFCFLFFVFGTCGVWIVEYYGDELDEKYGLYNFTNFRGFSLQIFSFMLLGASTTSLSVLMMCLCAGATVMKSVLLAIIFALPFLGIGLKFKTFNDSSLEENGEIVYDAGYEPNYYWPVLSICCYLGYTQGLYETSPINIAGLLISTTACFIWLIYPNKINKYLPFENRTKKGEAIYLAIALIIFFILLHQFTTIPFTEILGITN
;
A
#
# COMPACT_ATOMS: atom_id res chain seq x y z
N MET A 1 -22.67 -4.48 -31.46
CA MET A 1 -21.45 -4.18 -30.69
C MET A 1 -21.68 -2.90 -29.92
N THR A 2 -22.32 -3.00 -28.75
CA THR A 2 -22.80 -1.86 -27.98
C THR A 2 -21.60 -1.22 -27.26
N ASN A 3 -21.38 0.07 -27.48
CA ASN A 3 -20.28 0.87 -26.93
C ASN A 3 -20.07 0.65 -25.43
N ILE A 4 -19.13 -0.24 -25.06
CA ILE A 4 -18.57 -0.34 -23.70
C ILE A 4 -17.90 1.00 -23.30
N PHE A 5 -17.50 1.82 -24.27
CA PHE A 5 -16.97 3.17 -24.06
C PHE A 5 -18.01 4.22 -23.63
N ASN A 6 -19.32 3.96 -23.77
CA ASN A 6 -20.35 4.92 -23.30
C ASN A 6 -20.53 4.92 -21.78
N LEU A 7 -19.98 3.95 -21.04
CA LEU A 7 -19.95 3.93 -19.57
C LEU A 7 -18.96 4.96 -18.99
N PHE A 8 -18.02 5.45 -19.81
CA PHE A 8 -17.05 6.49 -19.45
C PHE A 8 -17.28 7.76 -20.27
N LYS A 9 -18.54 8.11 -20.55
CA LYS A 9 -18.86 9.45 -21.09
C LYS A 9 -18.49 10.48 -20.02
N LEU A 10 -17.28 11.01 -20.15
CA LEU A 10 -16.73 12.09 -19.33
C LEU A 10 -17.67 13.29 -19.41
N ASP A 11 -18.18 13.72 -18.25
CA ASP A 11 -18.96 14.94 -18.13
C ASP A 11 -18.07 16.14 -18.47
N PRO A 12 -18.42 16.97 -19.47
CA PRO A 12 -17.66 18.17 -19.82
C PRO A 12 -17.55 19.20 -18.67
N ASN A 13 -18.30 19.02 -17.57
CA ASN A 13 -18.28 19.91 -16.40
C ASN A 13 -17.27 19.55 -15.28
N ARG A 14 -16.27 18.72 -15.54
CA ARG A 14 -15.16 18.39 -14.59
C ARG A 14 -15.58 17.73 -13.26
N LYS A 15 -16.66 16.96 -13.21
CA LYS A 15 -16.89 16.06 -12.06
C LYS A 15 -16.55 14.64 -12.47
N TYR A 16 -15.42 14.16 -11.97
CA TYR A 16 -14.91 12.82 -12.25
C TYR A 16 -15.68 11.78 -11.44
N PHE A 17 -16.20 12.17 -10.27
CA PHE A 17 -17.01 11.31 -9.41
C PHE A 17 -18.46 11.78 -9.27
N PRO A 18 -19.39 10.85 -8.98
CA PRO A 18 -20.76 11.18 -8.62
C PRO A 18 -20.82 12.11 -7.41
N LYS A 19 -21.95 12.81 -7.22
CA LYS A 19 -22.11 13.68 -6.05
C LYS A 19 -21.81 12.90 -4.76
N LYS A 20 -21.17 13.56 -3.80
CA LYS A 20 -20.85 12.99 -2.48
C LYS A 20 -22.01 12.26 -1.81
N GLU A 21 -23.23 12.77 -1.98
CA GLU A 21 -24.43 12.13 -1.46
C GLU A 21 -24.73 10.79 -2.13
N ASP A 22 -24.54 10.69 -3.45
CA ASP A 22 -24.71 9.45 -4.21
C ASP A 22 -23.60 8.45 -3.90
N ILE A 23 -22.36 8.90 -3.70
CA ILE A 23 -21.25 8.07 -3.21
C ILE A 23 -21.60 7.49 -1.84
N LYS A 24 -22.07 8.31 -0.89
CA LYS A 24 -22.51 7.84 0.45
C LYS A 24 -23.61 6.78 0.34
N LYS A 25 -24.64 7.03 -0.48
CA LYS A 25 -25.75 6.08 -0.68
C LYS A 25 -25.26 4.76 -1.28
N ARG A 26 -24.38 4.80 -2.29
CA ARG A 26 -23.77 3.60 -2.89
C ARG A 26 -22.88 2.85 -1.91
N ALA A 27 -22.07 3.56 -1.13
CA ALA A 27 -21.24 2.99 -0.07
C ALA A 27 -22.09 2.23 0.95
N ILE A 28 -23.11 2.88 1.55
CA ILE A 28 -24.03 2.25 2.51
C ILE A 28 -24.70 1.01 1.92
N LYS A 29 -25.20 1.10 0.68
CA LYS A 29 -25.84 -0.03 -0.01
C LYS A 29 -24.85 -1.18 -0.21
N SER A 30 -23.63 -0.89 -0.64
CA SER A 30 -22.58 -1.90 -0.84
C SER A 30 -22.20 -2.57 0.49
N TYR A 31 -21.99 -1.81 1.57
CA TYR A 31 -21.71 -2.39 2.89
C TYR A 31 -22.87 -3.22 3.42
N GLY A 32 -24.12 -2.82 3.19
CA GLY A 32 -25.29 -3.62 3.57
C GLY A 32 -25.31 -4.98 2.87
N ILE A 33 -25.04 -5.00 1.56
CA ILE A 33 -24.94 -6.25 0.77
C ILE A 33 -23.77 -7.10 1.27
N LEU A 34 -22.62 -6.49 1.51
CA LEU A 34 -21.43 -7.18 2.00
C LEU A 34 -21.66 -7.75 3.40
N LEU A 35 -22.23 -6.98 4.32
CA LEU A 35 -22.58 -7.43 5.67
C LEU A 35 -23.55 -8.61 5.62
N PHE A 36 -24.55 -8.57 4.73
CA PHE A 36 -25.48 -9.68 4.55
C PHE A 36 -24.76 -10.94 4.02
N LEU A 37 -23.88 -10.78 3.02
CA LEU A 37 -23.03 -11.87 2.53
C LEU A 37 -22.11 -12.41 3.64
N ALA A 38 -21.62 -11.53 4.53
CA ALA A 38 -20.83 -11.91 5.69
C ALA A 38 -21.59 -12.84 6.60
N ILE A 39 -22.80 -12.44 7.00
CA ILE A 39 -23.63 -13.21 7.92
C ILE A 39 -23.99 -14.56 7.29
N ALA A 40 -24.25 -14.57 5.98
CA ALA A 40 -24.54 -15.79 5.23
C ALA A 40 -23.34 -16.74 5.08
N THR A 41 -22.10 -16.23 5.09
CA THR A 41 -20.87 -17.02 4.86
C THR A 41 -20.04 -17.25 6.12
N SER A 42 -20.22 -16.46 7.17
CA SER A 42 -19.55 -16.58 8.47
C SER A 42 -19.92 -17.86 9.22
N SER A 43 -21.03 -18.50 8.83
CA SER A 43 -21.46 -19.81 9.31
C SER A 43 -20.64 -20.97 8.72
N ILE A 44 -19.77 -20.72 7.74
CA ILE A 44 -19.13 -21.76 6.93
C ILE A 44 -17.68 -22.01 7.38
N THR A 45 -16.84 -20.98 7.58
CA THR A 45 -15.46 -21.12 8.13
C THR A 45 -14.89 -19.80 8.69
N TRP A 46 -13.94 -19.89 9.64
CA TRP A 46 -13.13 -18.76 10.12
C TRP A 46 -12.37 -18.05 8.99
N LEU A 47 -11.87 -18.80 8.00
CA LEU A 47 -11.21 -18.26 6.81
C LEU A 47 -12.15 -17.38 5.96
N GLY A 48 -13.41 -17.79 5.79
CA GLY A 48 -14.44 -17.01 5.11
C GLY A 48 -14.74 -15.68 5.81
N PHE A 49 -14.83 -15.70 7.15
CA PHE A 49 -15.00 -14.49 7.96
C PHE A 49 -13.81 -13.51 7.81
N PHE A 50 -12.58 -14.02 7.75
CA PHE A 50 -11.40 -13.18 7.56
C PHE A 50 -11.28 -12.60 6.16
N CYS A 51 -11.54 -13.38 5.10
CA CYS A 51 -11.64 -12.87 3.74
C CYS A 51 -12.72 -11.78 3.61
N PHE A 52 -13.83 -11.92 4.34
CA PHE A 52 -14.87 -10.92 4.41
C PHE A 52 -14.40 -9.61 5.05
N LEU A 53 -13.72 -9.66 6.20
CA LEU A 53 -13.17 -8.45 6.82
C LEU A 53 -12.19 -7.74 5.89
N PHE A 54 -11.35 -8.48 5.18
CA PHE A 54 -10.49 -7.89 4.14
C PHE A 54 -11.30 -7.20 3.04
N PHE A 55 -12.40 -7.82 2.61
CA PHE A 55 -13.25 -7.23 1.57
C PHE A 55 -13.96 -5.95 2.05
N VAL A 56 -14.57 -5.95 3.23
CA VAL A 56 -15.23 -4.75 3.79
C VAL A 56 -14.24 -3.62 3.91
N PHE A 57 -13.13 -3.86 4.62
CA PHE A 57 -12.17 -2.80 4.85
C PHE A 57 -11.41 -2.43 3.57
N GLY A 58 -11.23 -3.33 2.61
CA GLY A 58 -10.67 -3.01 1.29
C GLY A 58 -11.58 -2.11 0.48
N THR A 59 -12.90 -2.36 0.51
CA THR A 59 -13.88 -1.48 -0.15
C THR A 59 -13.99 -0.11 0.52
N CYS A 60 -13.72 0.02 1.83
CA CYS A 60 -13.59 1.34 2.48
C CYS A 60 -12.58 2.24 1.80
N GLY A 61 -11.43 1.68 1.42
CA GLY A 61 -10.41 2.42 0.69
C GLY A 61 -10.94 3.01 -0.61
N VAL A 62 -11.64 2.20 -1.41
CA VAL A 62 -12.22 2.63 -2.69
C VAL A 62 -13.24 3.76 -2.50
N TRP A 63 -14.08 3.67 -1.47
CA TRP A 63 -15.07 4.72 -1.19
C TRP A 63 -14.43 6.03 -0.72
N ILE A 64 -13.36 5.99 0.08
CA ILE A 64 -12.58 7.17 0.44
C ILE A 64 -12.00 7.80 -0.83
N VAL A 65 -11.52 6.97 -1.75
CA VAL A 65 -10.95 7.44 -3.01
C VAL A 65 -11.98 8.17 -3.86
N GLU A 66 -13.15 7.56 -4.07
CA GLU A 66 -14.24 8.21 -4.82
C GLU A 66 -14.74 9.47 -4.11
N TYR A 67 -14.85 9.43 -2.77
CA TYR A 67 -15.45 10.52 -2.01
C TYR A 67 -14.61 11.81 -2.02
N TYR A 68 -13.29 11.68 -1.96
CA TYR A 68 -12.37 12.82 -1.95
C TYR A 68 -11.70 13.07 -3.32
N GLY A 69 -12.03 12.28 -4.34
CA GLY A 69 -11.34 12.29 -5.62
C GLY A 69 -11.35 13.65 -6.32
N ASP A 70 -12.50 14.35 -6.34
CA ASP A 70 -12.62 15.68 -6.96
C ASP A 70 -11.77 16.74 -6.22
N GLU A 71 -11.78 16.74 -4.88
CA GLU A 71 -10.96 17.69 -4.09
C GLU A 71 -9.47 17.44 -4.24
N LEU A 72 -9.10 16.18 -4.41
CA LEU A 72 -7.72 15.80 -4.59
C LEU A 72 -7.25 16.10 -6.02
N ASP A 73 -8.12 15.94 -7.01
CA ASP A 73 -7.84 16.36 -8.37
C ASP A 73 -7.66 17.86 -8.48
N GLU A 74 -8.53 18.66 -7.85
CA GLU A 74 -8.40 20.11 -7.80
C GLU A 74 -7.06 20.54 -7.19
N LYS A 75 -6.61 19.83 -6.15
CA LYS A 75 -5.39 20.17 -5.42
C LYS A 75 -4.11 19.66 -6.08
N TYR A 76 -4.17 18.53 -6.79
CA TYR A 76 -2.99 17.78 -7.23
C TYR A 76 -2.96 17.43 -8.73
N GLY A 77 -4.04 17.65 -9.47
CA GLY A 77 -4.14 17.34 -10.90
C GLY A 77 -4.07 15.83 -11.19
N LEU A 78 -4.86 15.04 -10.46
CA LEU A 78 -4.85 13.58 -10.48
C LEU A 78 -5.28 12.97 -11.84
N TYR A 79 -6.19 13.64 -12.54
CA TYR A 79 -6.83 13.17 -13.77
C TYR A 79 -6.29 13.87 -15.02
N ASN A 80 -4.97 13.77 -15.28
CA ASN A 80 -4.43 14.16 -16.58
C ASN A 80 -4.44 12.97 -17.56
N PHE A 81 -5.60 12.74 -18.20
CA PHE A 81 -5.83 11.66 -19.18
C PHE A 81 -5.03 11.81 -20.50
N THR A 82 -4.18 12.83 -20.64
CA THR A 82 -3.25 12.92 -21.78
C THR A 82 -2.16 11.84 -21.72
N ASN A 83 -1.95 11.19 -20.55
CA ASN A 83 -1.11 10.01 -20.43
C ASN A 83 -1.87 8.72 -20.79
N PHE A 84 -1.38 8.04 -21.81
CA PHE A 84 -1.98 6.94 -22.59
C PHE A 84 -2.37 5.64 -21.83
N ARG A 85 -2.38 5.62 -20.49
CA ARG A 85 -2.67 4.39 -19.70
C ARG A 85 -3.93 4.42 -18.83
N GLY A 86 -4.69 5.52 -18.80
CA GLY A 86 -6.01 5.56 -18.15
C GLY A 86 -6.05 5.39 -16.62
N PHE A 87 -4.90 5.15 -15.97
CA PHE A 87 -4.71 5.08 -14.52
C PHE A 87 -3.37 5.77 -14.18
N SER A 88 -3.40 6.97 -13.60
CA SER A 88 -2.17 7.68 -13.22
C SER A 88 -1.51 7.02 -11.99
N LEU A 89 -0.18 7.13 -11.86
CA LEU A 89 0.54 6.63 -10.68
C LEU A 89 0.05 7.30 -9.38
N GLN A 90 -0.48 8.51 -9.52
CA GLN A 90 -1.11 9.28 -8.44
C GLN A 90 -2.40 8.62 -7.93
N ILE A 91 -3.29 8.22 -8.85
CA ILE A 91 -4.52 7.50 -8.51
C ILE A 91 -4.18 6.15 -7.86
N PHE A 92 -3.15 5.45 -8.36
CA PHE A 92 -2.71 4.19 -7.77
C PHE A 92 -2.13 4.38 -6.36
N SER A 93 -1.29 5.39 -6.12
CA SER A 93 -0.79 5.72 -4.79
C SER A 93 -1.94 6.01 -3.81
N PHE A 94 -2.97 6.70 -4.29
CA PHE A 94 -4.14 7.01 -3.48
C PHE A 94 -5.03 5.77 -3.24
N MET A 95 -5.13 4.86 -4.20
CA MET A 95 -5.75 3.55 -4.01
C MET A 95 -4.99 2.74 -2.94
N LEU A 96 -3.66 2.78 -2.93
CA LEU A 96 -2.87 2.16 -1.87
C LEU A 96 -3.16 2.81 -0.51
N LEU A 97 -3.27 4.15 -0.42
CA LEU A 97 -3.71 4.82 0.80
C LEU A 97 -5.07 4.29 1.26
N GLY A 98 -6.03 4.16 0.33
CA GLY A 98 -7.31 3.54 0.61
C GLY A 98 -7.15 2.12 1.15
N ALA A 99 -6.31 1.29 0.52
CA ALA A 99 -6.08 -0.08 0.94
C ALA A 99 -5.51 -0.20 2.37
N SER A 100 -4.91 0.84 2.96
CA SER A 100 -4.43 0.79 4.35
C SER A 100 -5.54 0.51 5.35
N THR A 101 -6.81 0.76 5.02
CA THR A 101 -7.96 0.43 5.89
C THR A 101 -8.09 -1.06 6.14
N THR A 102 -7.56 -1.92 5.26
CA THR A 102 -7.49 -3.39 5.48
C THR A 102 -6.64 -3.79 6.70
N SER A 103 -5.85 -2.87 7.26
CA SER A 103 -5.21 -3.08 8.56
C SER A 103 -6.21 -3.35 9.70
N LEU A 104 -7.44 -2.83 9.63
CA LEU A 104 -8.48 -3.18 10.60
C LEU A 104 -8.88 -4.66 10.50
N SER A 105 -8.83 -5.25 9.30
CA SER A 105 -9.02 -6.69 9.11
C SER A 105 -7.94 -7.46 9.86
N VAL A 106 -6.68 -7.02 9.75
CA VAL A 106 -5.53 -7.62 10.46
C VAL A 106 -5.68 -7.52 11.97
N LEU A 107 -6.06 -6.35 12.48
CA LEU A 107 -6.34 -6.16 13.90
C LEU A 107 -7.37 -7.18 14.41
N MET A 108 -8.50 -7.29 13.71
CA MET A 108 -9.59 -8.18 14.08
C MET A 108 -9.18 -9.65 13.99
N MET A 109 -8.44 -10.04 12.94
CA MET A 109 -7.88 -11.39 12.81
C MET A 109 -7.00 -11.77 14.00
N CYS A 110 -6.06 -10.89 14.38
CA CYS A 110 -5.16 -11.15 15.49
C CYS A 110 -5.91 -11.28 16.83
N LEU A 111 -6.92 -10.43 17.07
CA LEU A 111 -7.77 -10.52 18.25
C LEU A 111 -8.57 -11.84 18.29
N CYS A 112 -9.16 -12.25 17.15
CA CYS A 112 -9.86 -13.53 17.03
C CYS A 112 -8.94 -14.74 17.21
N ALA A 113 -7.67 -14.63 16.80
CA ALA A 113 -6.65 -15.65 17.00
C ALA A 113 -6.09 -15.69 18.43
N GLY A 114 -6.60 -14.86 19.35
CA GLY A 114 -6.18 -14.84 20.76
C GLY A 114 -4.89 -14.06 21.04
N ALA A 115 -4.38 -13.27 20.08
CA ALA A 115 -3.24 -12.39 20.34
C ALA A 115 -3.63 -11.25 21.30
N THR A 116 -2.65 -10.76 22.07
CA THR A 116 -2.88 -9.63 22.97
C THR A 116 -3.23 -8.37 22.19
N VAL A 117 -4.05 -7.49 22.78
CA VAL A 117 -4.47 -6.22 22.15
C VAL A 117 -3.27 -5.44 21.61
N MET A 118 -2.20 -5.34 22.40
CA MET A 118 -0.99 -4.62 22.00
C MET A 118 -0.31 -5.25 20.77
N LYS A 119 -0.15 -6.58 20.72
CA LYS A 119 0.43 -7.27 19.56
C LYS A 119 -0.47 -7.11 18.32
N SER A 120 -1.77 -7.24 18.48
CA SER A 120 -2.75 -7.07 17.39
C SER A 120 -2.70 -5.67 16.79
N VAL A 121 -2.59 -4.62 17.63
CA VAL A 121 -2.44 -3.24 17.16
C VAL A 121 -1.12 -3.04 16.42
N LEU A 122 -0.01 -3.57 16.94
CA LEU A 122 1.29 -3.43 16.29
C LEU A 122 1.33 -4.13 14.93
N LEU A 123 0.79 -5.35 14.83
CA LEU A 123 0.69 -6.07 13.55
C LEU A 123 -0.21 -5.34 12.53
N ALA A 124 -1.32 -4.75 12.97
CA ALA A 124 -2.16 -3.93 12.11
C ALA A 124 -1.43 -2.68 11.60
N ILE A 125 -0.65 -2.00 12.45
CA ILE A 125 0.19 -0.87 12.04
C ILE A 125 1.24 -1.32 11.03
N ILE A 126 1.97 -2.39 11.32
CA ILE A 126 2.99 -2.97 10.41
C ILE A 126 2.37 -3.25 9.05
N PHE A 127 1.17 -3.82 9.02
CA PHE A 127 0.43 -4.08 7.80
C PHE A 127 0.07 -2.80 7.04
N ALA A 128 -0.32 -1.73 7.73
CA ALA A 128 -0.68 -0.45 7.10
C ALA A 128 0.53 0.31 6.51
N LEU A 129 1.73 0.14 7.07
CA LEU A 129 2.88 0.99 6.76
C LEU A 129 3.26 1.07 5.27
N PRO A 130 3.34 -0.03 4.48
CA PRO A 130 3.68 0.06 3.06
C PRO A 130 2.66 0.89 2.25
N PHE A 131 1.37 0.74 2.58
CA PHE A 131 0.28 1.47 1.96
C PHE A 131 0.34 2.96 2.29
N LEU A 132 0.55 3.30 3.57
CA LEU A 132 0.70 4.67 4.04
C LEU A 132 1.97 5.32 3.46
N GLY A 133 3.08 4.58 3.40
CA GLY A 133 4.36 5.06 2.94
C GLY A 133 4.32 5.59 1.51
N ILE A 134 3.70 4.82 0.60
CA ILE A 134 3.50 5.25 -0.78
C ILE A 134 2.34 6.24 -0.89
N GLY A 135 1.21 5.94 -0.25
CA GLY A 135 -0.01 6.72 -0.40
C GLY A 135 0.09 8.16 0.10
N LEU A 136 0.83 8.41 1.19
CA LEU A 136 1.12 9.75 1.68
C LEU A 136 2.19 10.48 0.86
N LYS A 137 2.93 9.76 0.00
CA LYS A 137 3.99 10.26 -0.87
C LYS A 137 3.58 10.33 -2.34
N PHE A 138 2.30 10.59 -2.59
CA PHE A 138 1.74 10.73 -3.94
C PHE A 138 2.61 11.62 -4.85
N LYS A 139 3.17 12.76 -4.40
CA LYS A 139 4.05 13.61 -5.25
C LYS A 139 5.37 12.96 -5.69
N THR A 140 5.87 11.99 -4.94
CA THR A 140 7.13 11.30 -5.26
C THR A 140 6.88 10.13 -6.19
N PHE A 141 5.73 9.47 -6.02
CA PHE A 141 5.29 8.35 -6.83
C PHE A 141 4.18 8.80 -7.81
N ASN A 142 4.47 9.83 -8.62
CA ASN A 142 3.52 10.40 -9.56
C ASN A 142 4.04 10.58 -10.98
N ASP A 143 3.12 10.81 -11.91
CA ASP A 143 3.46 11.07 -13.30
C ASP A 143 4.39 12.28 -13.50
N SER A 144 4.38 13.30 -12.63
CA SER A 144 5.30 14.46 -12.76
C SER A 144 6.74 14.13 -12.37
N SER A 145 7.00 13.04 -11.62
CA SER A 145 8.36 12.54 -11.46
C SER A 145 8.91 11.92 -12.76
N LEU A 146 8.02 11.69 -13.74
CA LEU A 146 8.35 11.25 -15.09
C LEU A 146 8.67 12.40 -16.05
N GLU A 147 8.49 13.66 -15.67
CA GLU A 147 8.82 14.79 -16.54
C GLU A 147 10.30 15.19 -16.40
N GLU A 148 11.07 15.08 -17.49
CA GLU A 148 12.38 15.71 -17.61
C GLU A 148 12.33 16.76 -18.73
N ASN A 149 12.76 17.99 -18.42
CA ASN A 149 12.80 19.11 -19.37
C ASN A 149 11.46 19.43 -20.06
N GLY A 150 10.32 19.13 -19.42
CA GLY A 150 8.99 19.37 -19.99
C GLY A 150 8.49 18.27 -20.93
N GLU A 151 9.24 17.17 -21.08
CA GLU A 151 8.81 15.97 -21.79
C GLU A 151 8.52 14.83 -20.80
N ILE A 152 7.43 14.09 -21.04
CA ILE A 152 7.09 12.89 -20.27
C ILE A 152 8.04 11.77 -20.68
N VAL A 153 8.97 11.41 -19.81
CA VAL A 153 9.90 10.30 -19.96
C VAL A 153 9.20 9.01 -19.53
N TYR A 154 8.73 8.23 -20.48
CA TYR A 154 8.05 6.95 -20.25
C TYR A 154 8.92 5.86 -19.59
N ASP A 155 10.22 6.10 -19.45
CA ASP A 155 11.19 5.24 -18.76
C ASP A 155 11.48 5.66 -17.31
N ALA A 156 10.72 6.63 -16.78
CA ALA A 156 10.98 7.13 -15.46
C ALA A 156 10.53 6.15 -14.35
N GLY A 157 11.38 6.00 -13.33
CA GLY A 157 11.21 5.13 -12.18
C GLY A 157 10.32 5.75 -11.10
N TYR A 158 10.24 5.08 -9.96
CA TYR A 158 9.31 5.37 -8.85
C TYR A 158 7.89 4.94 -9.16
N GLU A 159 7.72 3.82 -9.85
CA GLU A 159 6.39 3.26 -9.97
C GLU A 159 5.97 2.64 -8.62
N PRO A 160 4.81 3.06 -8.06
CA PRO A 160 4.30 2.52 -6.80
C PRO A 160 4.23 0.98 -6.74
N ASN A 161 3.92 0.34 -7.87
CA ASN A 161 3.75 -1.12 -8.01
C ASN A 161 5.05 -1.90 -7.77
N TYR A 162 6.24 -1.31 -7.97
CA TYR A 162 7.52 -1.95 -7.68
C TYR A 162 8.01 -1.63 -6.27
N TYR A 163 7.73 -0.44 -5.77
CA TYR A 163 8.09 -0.04 -4.41
C TYR A 163 7.21 -0.72 -3.36
N TRP A 164 5.92 -0.92 -3.64
CA TRP A 164 4.96 -1.49 -2.68
C TRP A 164 5.33 -2.92 -2.23
N PRO A 165 5.66 -3.88 -3.13
CA PRO A 165 6.09 -5.20 -2.72
C PRO A 165 7.36 -5.17 -1.88
N VAL A 166 8.34 -4.34 -2.26
CA VAL A 166 9.61 -4.21 -1.54
C VAL A 166 9.41 -3.63 -0.15
N LEU A 167 8.62 -2.56 -0.01
CA LEU A 167 8.21 -2.01 1.28
C LEU A 167 7.45 -3.03 2.12
N SER A 168 6.56 -3.81 1.51
CA SER A 168 5.80 -4.85 2.20
C SER A 168 6.72 -5.94 2.75
N ILE A 169 7.68 -6.42 1.96
CA ILE A 169 8.69 -7.38 2.42
C ILE A 169 9.47 -6.80 3.62
N CYS A 170 9.99 -5.58 3.48
CA CYS A 170 10.79 -4.95 4.54
C CYS A 170 9.98 -4.77 5.83
N CYS A 171 8.79 -4.17 5.75
CA CYS A 171 7.96 -3.91 6.92
C CYS A 171 7.46 -5.21 7.56
N TYR A 172 6.92 -6.13 6.76
CA TYR A 172 6.27 -7.32 7.30
C TYR A 172 7.28 -8.32 7.86
N LEU A 173 8.46 -8.46 7.26
CA LEU A 173 9.50 -9.29 7.84
C LEU A 173 10.19 -8.58 9.00
N GLY A 174 10.69 -7.37 8.79
CA GLY A 174 11.57 -6.69 9.74
C GLY A 174 10.89 -6.31 11.06
N TYR A 175 9.73 -5.65 11.00
CA TYR A 175 9.03 -5.27 12.22
C TYR A 175 8.41 -6.48 12.93
N THR A 176 7.88 -7.45 12.19
CA THR A 176 7.36 -8.69 12.80
C THR A 176 8.48 -9.44 13.49
N GLN A 177 9.65 -9.57 12.86
CA GLN A 177 10.82 -10.17 13.50
C GLN A 177 11.18 -9.43 14.81
N GLY A 178 11.17 -8.10 14.79
CA GLY A 178 11.39 -7.28 15.99
C GLY A 178 10.34 -7.48 17.09
N LEU A 179 9.10 -7.85 16.76
CA LEU A 179 8.04 -8.15 17.73
C LEU A 179 8.21 -9.50 18.44
N TYR A 180 8.83 -10.47 17.78
CA TYR A 180 9.00 -11.83 18.29
C TYR A 180 10.41 -12.12 18.81
N GLU A 181 11.38 -11.26 18.50
CA GLU A 181 12.72 -11.31 19.05
C GLU A 181 12.72 -11.04 20.57
N THR A 182 13.69 -11.60 21.28
CA THR A 182 13.79 -11.56 22.74
C THR A 182 14.98 -10.72 23.23
N SER A 183 16.05 -10.66 22.45
CA SER A 183 17.24 -9.88 22.78
C SER A 183 17.00 -8.38 22.54
N PRO A 184 17.11 -7.50 23.56
CA PRO A 184 16.86 -6.07 23.40
C PRO A 184 17.74 -5.40 22.33
N ILE A 185 18.99 -5.84 22.21
CA ILE A 185 19.93 -5.29 21.23
C ILE A 185 19.52 -5.66 19.80
N ASN A 186 19.00 -6.87 19.62
CA ASN A 186 18.54 -7.38 18.34
C ASN A 186 17.21 -6.73 17.96
N ILE A 187 16.28 -6.57 18.90
CA ILE A 187 15.04 -5.80 18.70
C ILE A 187 15.39 -4.39 18.22
N ALA A 188 16.29 -3.69 18.91
CA ALA A 188 16.72 -2.35 18.51
C ALA A 188 17.35 -2.35 17.11
N GLY A 189 18.24 -3.31 16.81
CA GLY A 189 18.86 -3.47 15.50
C GLY A 189 17.83 -3.68 14.38
N LEU A 190 16.86 -4.56 14.58
CA LEU A 190 15.77 -4.85 13.64
C LEU A 190 14.87 -3.63 13.42
N LEU A 191 14.48 -2.93 14.49
CA LEU A 191 13.64 -1.73 14.38
C LEU A 191 14.37 -0.62 13.62
N ILE A 192 15.64 -0.36 13.94
CA ILE A 192 16.44 0.69 13.31
C ILE A 192 16.70 0.33 11.84
N SER A 193 17.11 -0.90 11.53
CA SER A 193 17.39 -1.33 10.15
C SER A 193 16.13 -1.29 9.28
N THR A 194 15.01 -1.79 9.80
CA THR A 194 13.72 -1.78 9.09
C THR A 194 13.22 -0.36 8.88
N THR A 195 13.31 0.52 9.89
CA THR A 195 12.91 1.93 9.77
C THR A 195 13.79 2.66 8.76
N ALA A 196 15.11 2.44 8.78
CA ALA A 196 16.03 3.04 7.83
C ALA A 196 15.72 2.59 6.39
N CYS A 197 15.49 1.29 6.17
CA CYS A 197 15.09 0.76 4.87
C CYS A 197 13.73 1.31 4.40
N PHE A 198 12.76 1.41 5.30
CA PHE A 198 11.46 2.01 5.02
C PHE A 198 11.62 3.47 4.55
N ILE A 199 12.35 4.30 5.30
CA ILE A 199 12.62 5.71 4.94
C ILE A 199 13.35 5.80 3.60
N TRP A 200 14.35 4.94 3.39
CA TRP A 200 15.09 4.85 2.15
C TRP A 200 14.14 4.62 0.95
N LEU A 201 13.21 3.69 1.08
CA LEU A 201 12.29 3.33 0.01
C LEU A 201 11.17 4.36 -0.24
N ILE A 202 10.72 5.12 0.77
CA ILE A 202 9.65 6.12 0.57
C ILE A 202 10.15 7.51 0.12
N TYR A 203 11.48 7.74 0.14
CA TYR A 203 12.12 8.99 -0.32
C TYR A 203 13.16 8.76 -1.43
N PRO A 204 12.84 8.03 -2.51
CA PRO A 204 13.85 7.65 -3.49
C PRO A 204 14.44 8.83 -4.26
N ASN A 205 13.66 9.90 -4.44
CA ASN A 205 14.09 11.17 -5.02
C ASN A 205 15.15 11.91 -4.18
N LYS A 206 15.09 11.82 -2.85
CA LYS A 206 16.07 12.45 -1.97
C LYS A 206 17.37 11.67 -1.96
N ILE A 207 17.29 10.35 -2.08
CA ILE A 207 18.46 9.47 -2.10
C ILE A 207 19.18 9.48 -3.45
N ASN A 208 18.44 9.68 -4.56
CA ASN A 208 19.02 9.69 -5.90
C ASN A 208 20.29 10.55 -6.04
N LYS A 209 20.32 11.71 -5.36
CA LYS A 209 21.46 12.65 -5.38
C LYS A 209 22.77 12.08 -4.84
N TYR A 210 22.70 11.01 -4.06
CA TYR A 210 23.85 10.37 -3.43
C TYR A 210 24.21 9.05 -4.10
N LEU A 211 23.44 8.61 -5.10
CA LEU A 211 23.69 7.37 -5.83
C LEU A 211 24.65 7.63 -6.99
N PRO A 212 25.50 6.65 -7.33
CA PRO A 212 26.34 6.72 -8.51
C PRO A 212 25.58 6.43 -9.82
N PHE A 213 24.24 6.31 -9.76
CA PHE A 213 23.38 6.01 -10.89
C PHE A 213 22.03 6.73 -10.74
N GLU A 214 21.34 6.92 -11.88
CA GLU A 214 20.04 7.59 -11.91
C GLU A 214 18.91 6.61 -11.61
N ASN A 215 18.41 6.62 -10.37
CA ASN A 215 17.34 5.72 -9.92
C ASN A 215 15.95 6.11 -10.45
N ARG A 216 15.83 7.26 -11.13
CA ARG A 216 14.65 7.62 -11.91
C ARG A 216 14.62 6.93 -13.27
N THR A 217 15.55 6.07 -13.65
CA THR A 217 15.39 5.22 -14.85
C THR A 217 14.82 3.86 -14.46
N LYS A 218 14.12 3.13 -15.35
CA LYS A 218 13.66 1.76 -15.02
C LYS A 218 14.77 0.80 -14.57
N LYS A 219 15.93 0.88 -15.24
CA LYS A 219 17.09 0.07 -14.85
C LYS A 219 17.63 0.52 -13.50
N GLY A 220 17.73 1.83 -13.27
CA GLY A 220 18.16 2.39 -12.00
C GLY A 220 17.21 2.08 -10.85
N GLU A 221 15.90 2.13 -11.06
CA GLU A 221 14.86 1.73 -10.12
C GLU A 221 15.03 0.26 -9.71
N ALA A 222 15.18 -0.64 -10.69
CA ALA A 222 15.40 -2.06 -10.40
C ALA A 222 16.68 -2.29 -9.58
N ILE A 223 17.78 -1.64 -9.95
CA ILE A 223 19.05 -1.70 -9.21
C ILE A 223 18.87 -1.14 -7.80
N TYR A 224 18.19 -0.01 -7.65
CA TYR A 224 17.93 0.65 -6.38
C TYR A 224 17.14 -0.25 -5.42
N LEU A 225 16.05 -0.85 -5.90
CA LEU A 225 15.22 -1.76 -5.13
C LEU A 225 15.96 -3.04 -4.76
N ALA A 226 16.76 -3.59 -5.68
CA ALA A 226 17.59 -4.77 -5.41
C ALA A 226 18.63 -4.49 -4.32
N ILE A 227 19.34 -3.36 -4.40
CA ILE A 227 20.31 -2.95 -3.38
C ILE A 227 19.63 -2.78 -2.01
N ALA A 228 18.48 -2.11 -1.96
CA ALA A 228 17.72 -1.94 -0.72
C ALA A 228 17.34 -3.28 -0.09
N LEU A 229 16.86 -4.23 -0.90
CA LEU A 229 16.54 -5.59 -0.44
C LEU A 229 17.76 -6.36 0.06
N ILE A 230 18.87 -6.33 -0.69
CA ILE A 230 20.11 -7.03 -0.29
C ILE A 230 20.59 -6.53 1.06
N ILE A 231 20.68 -5.20 1.22
CA ILE A 231 21.11 -4.60 2.49
C ILE A 231 20.12 -4.91 3.61
N PHE A 232 18.82 -4.84 3.33
CA PHE A 232 17.80 -5.24 4.30
C PHE A 232 17.98 -6.67 4.77
N PHE A 233 18.17 -7.64 3.86
CA PHE A 233 18.34 -9.04 4.23
C PHE A 233 19.64 -9.32 4.99
N ILE A 234 20.73 -8.62 4.67
CA ILE A 234 21.98 -8.70 5.44
C ILE A 234 21.73 -8.25 6.89
N LEU A 235 21.10 -7.08 7.06
CA LEU A 235 20.81 -6.54 8.38
C LEU A 235 19.78 -7.40 9.13
N LEU A 236 18.75 -7.88 8.43
CA LEU A 236 17.75 -8.80 8.99
C LEU A 236 18.43 -10.05 9.53
N HIS A 237 19.28 -10.70 8.72
CA HIS A 237 20.00 -11.90 9.11
C HIS A 237 20.92 -11.66 10.31
N GLN A 238 21.62 -10.52 10.35
CA GLN A 238 22.53 -10.18 11.44
C GLN A 238 21.83 -10.07 12.80
N PHE A 239 20.61 -9.54 12.84
CA PHE A 239 19.87 -9.29 14.09
C PHE A 239 18.77 -10.32 14.38
N THR A 240 18.57 -11.32 13.52
CA THR A 240 17.56 -12.37 13.72
C THR A 240 18.17 -13.56 14.45
N THR A 241 17.64 -13.91 15.62
CA THR A 241 18.03 -15.15 16.32
C THR A 241 16.97 -16.23 16.27
N ILE A 242 15.70 -15.85 16.11
CA ILE A 242 14.57 -16.78 15.94
C ILE A 242 14.20 -16.83 14.46
N PRO A 243 14.36 -17.97 13.77
CA PRO A 243 13.99 -18.09 12.36
C PRO A 243 12.51 -17.76 12.11
N PHE A 244 12.23 -17.09 10.99
CA PHE A 244 10.86 -16.73 10.62
C PHE A 244 9.92 -17.95 10.46
N THR A 245 10.47 -19.11 10.08
CA THR A 245 9.73 -20.37 10.01
C THR A 245 9.20 -20.81 11.36
N GLU A 246 9.97 -20.59 12.43
CA GLU A 246 9.54 -20.88 13.81
C GLU A 246 8.44 -19.91 14.26
N ILE A 247 8.54 -18.63 13.87
CA ILE A 247 7.50 -17.61 14.15
C ILE A 247 6.17 -18.02 13.50
N LEU A 248 6.21 -18.58 12.29
CA LEU A 248 5.02 -19.04 11.57
C LEU A 248 4.50 -20.42 12.03
N GLY A 249 5.17 -21.07 12.99
CA GLY A 249 4.81 -22.42 13.41
C GLY A 249 5.02 -23.49 12.33
N ILE A 250 5.87 -23.20 11.34
CA ILE A 250 6.25 -24.15 10.29
C ILE A 250 7.48 -24.92 10.79
N THR A 251 7.24 -26.06 11.42
CA THR A 251 8.27 -27.04 11.77
C THR A 251 8.41 -28.06 10.66
N ASN A 252 9.64 -28.28 10.17
CA ASN A 252 9.98 -29.40 9.28
C ASN A 252 9.80 -30.75 10.00
#